data_AF-E4KZE1-F1
#
_entry.id   AF-E4KZE1-F1
#
_cell.length_a   1.000
_cell.length_b   1.000
_cell.length_c   1.000
_cell.angle_alpha   90.00
_cell.angle_beta   90.00
_cell.angle_gamma   90.00
#
_symmetry.space_group_name_H-M   'P 1'
#
loop_
_entity.id
_entity.type
_entity.pdbx_description
1 polymer ?
#
loop_
_entity_poly.entity_id
_entity_poly.type
_entity_poly.pdbx_seq_one_letter_code
_entity_poly.pdbx_strand_id
1 'polypeptide(L)'
;MISLSDKNLRIEEVREIIKSLEEELEVQNLTRDKQVEKIKNRFLSIAEDLELEEFWDDELKFVFDEIKDSRDKDFIVSRGEYLNAKLLAKYLNYDFIDAKDLIIFDERGQVDIEKSKRAIQSHIGENKKAVVPGFYGSDKEGKIVTFTRGGSDYTGSLIAYALDSKVYENWTDVNGIMTSDPNRDPDAKTIDKLSYTELKEIIGEGAQVYQEDAISPVAKKNITIKILNTNNPENHGTIIKD
;
A
#
# COMPACT_ATOMS: atom_id res chain seq x y z
N MET A 1 43.11 29.98 -27.67
CA MET A 1 41.93 30.56 -28.33
C MET A 1 41.15 29.42 -28.96
N ILE A 2 40.02 29.01 -28.39
CA ILE A 2 39.11 28.06 -29.05
C ILE A 2 38.49 28.80 -30.23
N SER A 3 38.57 28.23 -31.44
CA SER A 3 38.06 28.83 -32.67
C SER A 3 36.55 29.07 -32.58
N LEU A 4 36.04 30.16 -33.15
CA LEU A 4 34.59 30.39 -33.29
C LEU A 4 33.89 29.22 -34.02
N SER A 5 34.61 28.52 -34.90
CA SER A 5 34.14 27.31 -35.57
C SER A 5 33.87 26.15 -34.60
N ASP A 6 34.78 25.92 -33.65
CA ASP A 6 34.65 24.83 -32.66
C ASP A 6 33.51 25.09 -31.67
N LYS A 7 33.23 26.37 -31.38
CA LYS A 7 32.08 26.75 -30.55
C LYS A 7 30.75 26.53 -31.27
N ASN A 8 30.68 26.85 -32.56
CA ASN A 8 29.47 26.64 -33.35
C ASN A 8 29.16 25.16 -33.54
N LEU A 9 30.19 24.32 -33.77
CA LEU A 9 30.03 22.86 -33.82
C LEU A 9 29.43 22.30 -32.52
N ARG A 10 29.97 22.71 -31.36
CA ARG A 10 29.43 22.30 -30.05
C ARG A 10 28.00 22.77 -29.82
N ILE A 11 27.60 23.93 -30.35
CA ILE A 11 26.22 24.43 -30.25
C ILE A 11 25.29 23.56 -31.09
N GLU A 12 25.71 23.14 -32.27
CA GLU A 12 24.96 22.24 -33.15
C GLU A 12 24.76 20.87 -32.47
N GLU A 13 25.83 20.28 -31.92
CA GLU A 13 25.79 19.03 -31.16
C GLU A 13 24.82 19.11 -29.96
N VAL A 14 24.85 20.20 -29.19
CA VAL A 14 23.94 20.40 -28.06
C VAL A 14 22.49 20.54 -28.52
N ARG A 15 22.23 21.19 -29.66
CA ARG A 15 20.88 21.31 -30.22
C ARG A 15 20.32 19.96 -30.67
N GLU A 16 21.15 19.12 -31.28
CA GLU A 16 20.75 17.76 -31.66
C GLU A 16 20.41 16.91 -30.43
N ILE A 17 21.20 17.00 -29.36
CA ILE A 17 20.92 16.31 -28.08
C ILE A 17 19.62 16.81 -27.45
N ILE A 18 19.37 18.14 -27.42
CA ILE A 18 18.12 18.69 -26.89
C ILE A 18 16.94 18.14 -27.68
N LYS A 19 17.02 18.16 -29.01
CA LYS A 19 15.95 17.66 -29.88
C LYS A 19 15.68 16.17 -29.62
N SER A 20 16.71 15.34 -29.49
CA SER A 20 16.52 13.91 -29.20
C SER A 20 15.88 13.69 -27.83
N LEU A 21 16.27 14.47 -26.81
CA LEU A 21 15.68 14.39 -25.47
C LEU A 21 14.21 14.85 -25.46
N GLU A 22 13.86 15.87 -26.25
CA GLU A 22 12.47 16.31 -26.42
C GLU A 22 11.61 15.21 -27.08
N GLU A 23 12.12 14.56 -28.12
CA GLU A 23 11.45 13.43 -28.78
C GLU A 23 11.29 12.23 -27.82
N GLU A 24 12.31 11.88 -27.04
CA GLU A 24 12.25 10.83 -26.02
C GLU A 24 11.21 11.15 -24.93
N LEU A 25 11.18 12.40 -24.45
CA LEU A 25 10.23 12.85 -23.44
C LEU A 25 8.79 12.78 -23.95
N GLU A 26 8.54 13.12 -25.21
CA GLU A 26 7.22 13.02 -25.83
C GLU A 26 6.73 11.56 -25.88
N VAL A 27 7.60 10.62 -26.30
CA VAL A 27 7.29 9.18 -26.32
C VAL A 27 7.00 8.65 -24.91
N GLN A 28 7.79 9.07 -23.91
CA GLN A 28 7.57 8.70 -22.52
C GLN A 28 6.23 9.24 -21.98
N ASN A 29 5.89 10.49 -22.29
CA ASN A 29 4.61 11.09 -21.90
C ASN A 29 3.42 10.36 -22.52
N LEU A 30 3.47 10.04 -23.81
CA LEU A 30 2.41 9.26 -24.47
C LEU A 30 2.23 7.86 -23.86
N THR A 31 3.34 7.23 -23.47
CA THR A 31 3.31 5.93 -22.80
C THR A 31 2.70 6.03 -21.40
N ARG A 32 3.10 7.05 -20.64
CA ARG A 32 2.55 7.36 -19.33
C ARG A 32 1.05 7.60 -19.39
N ASP A 33 0.58 8.43 -20.33
CA ASP A 33 -0.84 8.76 -20.46
C ASP A 33 -1.69 7.53 -20.78
N LYS A 34 -1.20 6.63 -21.64
CA LYS A 34 -1.87 5.34 -21.90
C LYS A 34 -1.96 4.45 -20.67
N GLN A 35 -0.91 4.40 -19.85
CA GLN A 35 -0.91 3.62 -18.60
C GLN A 35 -1.87 4.22 -17.58
N VAL A 36 -1.83 5.53 -17.41
CA VAL A 36 -2.74 6.28 -16.52
C VAL A 36 -4.19 6.05 -16.91
N GLU A 37 -4.52 6.12 -18.21
CA GLU A 37 -5.87 5.88 -18.70
C GLU A 37 -6.32 4.43 -18.44
N LYS A 38 -5.43 3.45 -18.60
CA LYS A 38 -5.74 2.05 -18.27
C LYS A 38 -6.08 1.87 -16.78
N ILE A 39 -5.33 2.51 -15.89
CA ILE A 39 -5.58 2.46 -14.43
C ILE A 39 -6.91 3.15 -14.12
N LYS A 40 -7.16 4.33 -14.71
CA LYS A 40 -8.42 5.05 -14.56
C LYS A 40 -9.62 4.19 -14.97
N ASN A 41 -9.56 3.57 -16.14
CA ASN A 41 -10.62 2.67 -16.62
C ASN A 41 -10.84 1.46 -15.71
N ARG A 42 -9.79 0.95 -15.04
CA ARG A 42 -9.95 -0.10 -14.04
C ARG A 42 -10.75 0.38 -12.84
N PHE A 43 -10.49 1.57 -12.32
CA PHE A 43 -11.27 2.13 -11.20
C PHE A 43 -12.71 2.47 -11.58
N LEU A 44 -12.94 2.97 -12.81
CA LEU A 44 -14.29 3.21 -13.33
C LEU A 44 -15.09 1.90 -13.41
N SER A 45 -14.49 0.85 -13.96
CA SER A 45 -15.14 -0.48 -14.03
C SER A 45 -15.47 -1.05 -12.66
N ILE A 46 -14.60 -0.89 -11.66
CA ILE A 46 -14.91 -1.38 -10.30
C ILE A 46 -16.03 -0.54 -9.67
N ALA A 47 -16.05 0.78 -9.90
CA ALA A 47 -17.11 1.63 -9.38
C ALA A 47 -18.47 1.34 -10.04
N GLU A 48 -18.49 1.03 -11.33
CA GLU A 48 -19.67 0.56 -12.05
C GLU A 48 -20.15 -0.80 -11.51
N ASP A 49 -19.25 -1.77 -11.34
CA ASP A 49 -19.58 -3.08 -10.76
C ASP A 49 -20.15 -2.98 -9.33
N LEU A 50 -19.86 -1.89 -8.62
CA LEU A 50 -20.32 -1.61 -7.26
C LEU A 50 -21.48 -0.60 -7.17
N GLU A 51 -21.99 -0.10 -8.31
CA GLU A 51 -23.07 0.90 -8.40
C GLU A 51 -22.73 2.23 -7.66
N LEU A 52 -21.51 2.75 -7.88
CA LEU A 52 -20.96 3.94 -7.20
C LEU A 52 -20.60 5.11 -8.14
N GLU A 53 -21.11 5.13 -9.37
CA GLU A 53 -20.66 6.03 -10.45
C GLU A 53 -20.87 7.51 -10.10
N GLU A 54 -22.03 7.87 -9.53
CA GLU A 54 -22.38 9.26 -9.22
C GLU A 54 -21.42 9.95 -8.23
N PHE A 55 -20.75 9.18 -7.37
CA PHE A 55 -19.83 9.70 -6.37
C PHE A 55 -18.37 9.75 -6.87
N TRP A 56 -18.04 8.93 -7.86
CA TRP A 56 -16.66 8.55 -8.14
C TRP A 56 -16.01 9.38 -9.26
N ASP A 57 -16.80 9.92 -10.19
CA ASP A 57 -16.29 10.62 -11.37
C ASP A 57 -15.45 11.87 -11.03
N ASP A 58 -15.94 12.73 -10.13
CA ASP A 58 -15.24 13.98 -9.76
C ASP A 58 -13.97 13.71 -8.95
N GLU A 59 -14.05 12.77 -8.00
CA GLU A 59 -12.91 12.38 -7.16
C GLU A 59 -11.82 11.71 -7.99
N LEU A 60 -12.19 10.77 -8.87
CA LEU A 60 -11.23 10.15 -9.78
C LEU A 60 -10.55 11.19 -10.65
N LYS A 61 -11.35 12.07 -11.27
CA LYS A 61 -10.80 13.11 -12.15
C LYS A 61 -9.79 13.97 -11.41
N PHE A 62 -10.13 14.43 -10.20
CA PHE A 62 -9.24 15.20 -9.35
C PHE A 62 -7.91 14.47 -9.08
N VAL A 63 -7.97 13.23 -8.59
CA VAL A 63 -6.75 12.46 -8.25
C VAL A 63 -5.90 12.18 -9.49
N PHE A 64 -6.52 11.86 -10.64
CA PHE A 64 -5.79 11.59 -11.87
C PHE A 64 -5.16 12.84 -12.49
N ASP A 65 -5.75 14.01 -12.30
CA ASP A 65 -5.13 15.28 -12.68
C ASP A 65 -3.92 15.58 -11.77
N GLU A 66 -4.01 15.35 -10.45
CA GLU A 66 -2.86 15.47 -9.54
C GLU A 66 -1.72 14.49 -9.89
N ILE A 67 -2.04 13.26 -10.28
CA ILE A 67 -1.04 12.25 -10.71
C ILE A 67 -0.27 12.75 -11.95
N LYS A 68 -0.96 13.38 -12.91
CA LYS A 68 -0.33 13.87 -14.15
C LYS A 68 0.67 14.99 -13.89
N ASP A 69 0.33 15.88 -12.95
CA ASP A 69 1.12 17.05 -12.60
C ASP A 69 2.24 16.75 -11.60
N SER A 70 2.12 15.65 -10.84
CA SER A 70 3.11 15.25 -9.85
C SER A 70 4.34 14.58 -10.49
N ARG A 71 5.50 14.84 -9.89
CA ARG A 71 6.76 14.10 -10.13
C ARG A 71 7.19 13.28 -8.91
N ASP A 72 6.38 13.29 -7.86
CA ASP A 72 6.67 12.58 -6.62
C ASP A 72 6.24 11.12 -6.75
N LYS A 73 7.23 10.23 -6.79
CA LYS A 73 7.02 8.80 -6.93
C LYS A 73 6.15 8.24 -5.79
N ASP A 74 6.39 8.67 -4.55
CA ASP A 74 5.69 8.12 -3.39
C ASP A 74 4.23 8.53 -3.40
N PHE A 75 3.95 9.79 -3.78
CA PHE A 75 2.59 10.24 -4.05
C PHE A 75 1.93 9.38 -5.14
N ILE A 76 2.53 9.27 -6.33
CA ILE A 76 1.94 8.56 -7.47
C ILE A 76 1.62 7.09 -7.11
N VAL A 77 2.56 6.39 -6.50
CA VAL A 77 2.37 4.96 -6.16
C VAL A 77 1.34 4.78 -5.04
N SER A 78 1.27 5.70 -4.07
CA SER A 78 0.26 5.63 -2.99
C SER A 78 -1.18 5.74 -3.48
N ARG A 79 -1.42 6.38 -4.63
CA ARG A 79 -2.78 6.70 -5.10
C ARG A 79 -3.62 5.44 -5.40
N GLY A 80 -2.99 4.31 -5.72
CA GLY A 80 -3.71 3.05 -5.90
C GLY A 80 -4.44 2.61 -4.62
N GLU A 81 -3.73 2.57 -3.50
CA GLU A 81 -4.30 2.22 -2.19
C GLU A 81 -5.28 3.27 -1.69
N TYR A 82 -4.96 4.55 -1.89
CA TYR A 82 -5.85 5.67 -1.56
C TYR A 82 -7.22 5.53 -2.24
N LEU A 83 -7.23 5.32 -3.56
CA LEU A 83 -8.44 5.19 -4.35
C LEU A 83 -9.23 3.91 -3.97
N ASN A 84 -8.55 2.77 -3.80
CA ASN A 84 -9.19 1.55 -3.34
C ASN A 84 -9.86 1.73 -1.97
N ALA A 85 -9.18 2.37 -1.03
CA ALA A 85 -9.71 2.62 0.31
C ALA A 85 -10.91 3.58 0.28
N LYS A 86 -10.90 4.62 -0.56
CA LYS A 86 -12.06 5.50 -0.74
C LYS A 86 -13.26 4.76 -1.32
N LEU A 87 -13.05 3.94 -2.35
CA LEU A 87 -14.10 3.15 -2.97
C LEU A 87 -14.71 2.18 -1.97
N LEU A 88 -13.86 1.47 -1.22
CA LEU A 88 -14.29 0.52 -0.19
C LEU A 88 -15.00 1.22 0.98
N ALA A 89 -14.51 2.38 1.42
CA ALA A 89 -15.17 3.19 2.46
C ALA A 89 -16.59 3.55 2.03
N LYS A 90 -16.75 3.99 0.78
CA LYS A 90 -18.06 4.34 0.23
C LYS A 90 -18.98 3.12 0.14
N TYR A 91 -18.48 2.01 -0.40
CA TYR A 91 -19.24 0.76 -0.53
C TYR A 91 -19.72 0.21 0.83
N LEU A 92 -18.86 0.25 1.85
CA LEU A 92 -19.19 -0.22 3.20
C LEU A 92 -19.97 0.82 4.03
N ASN A 93 -20.12 2.05 3.54
CA ASN A 93 -20.63 3.21 4.28
C ASN A 93 -19.85 3.49 5.57
N TYR A 94 -18.52 3.47 5.48
CA TYR A 94 -17.56 3.69 6.57
C TYR A 94 -16.81 5.02 6.37
N ASP A 95 -16.22 5.54 7.45
CA ASP A 95 -15.39 6.73 7.38
C ASP A 95 -14.08 6.42 6.61
N PHE A 96 -13.77 7.21 5.59
CA PHE A 96 -12.43 7.18 4.98
C PHE A 96 -11.47 8.03 5.83
N ILE A 97 -10.33 7.46 6.21
CA ILE A 97 -9.27 8.18 6.91
C ILE A 97 -7.95 7.92 6.20
N ASP A 98 -7.31 8.99 5.71
CA ASP A 98 -6.08 8.90 4.94
C ASP A 98 -4.91 8.44 5.83
N ALA A 99 -4.13 7.47 5.37
CA ALA A 99 -2.97 6.96 6.11
C ALA A 99 -1.90 8.03 6.35
N LYS A 100 -1.85 9.08 5.52
CA LYS A 100 -0.94 10.21 5.72
C LYS A 100 -1.13 10.87 7.08
N ASP A 101 -2.35 10.86 7.62
CA ASP A 101 -2.70 11.53 8.88
C ASP A 101 -2.50 10.60 10.09
N LEU A 102 -2.16 9.32 9.85
CA LEU A 102 -2.09 8.27 10.86
C LEU A 102 -0.70 7.65 11.01
N ILE A 103 0.00 7.42 9.89
CA ILE A 103 1.29 6.73 9.85
C ILE A 103 2.37 7.78 9.63
N ILE A 104 3.20 8.00 10.65
CA ILE A 104 4.21 9.07 10.65
C ILE A 104 5.60 8.45 10.56
N PHE A 105 6.38 8.89 9.57
CA PHE A 105 7.76 8.50 9.36
C PHE A 105 8.73 9.50 10.01
N ASP A 106 9.82 8.98 10.56
CA ASP A 106 10.94 9.76 11.08
C ASP A 106 11.94 10.17 9.98
N GLU A 107 12.96 10.93 10.35
CA GLU A 107 14.00 11.42 9.41
C GLU A 107 14.85 10.30 8.79
N ARG A 108 14.76 9.08 9.32
CA ARG A 108 15.46 7.88 8.82
C ARG A 108 14.56 7.05 7.90
N GLY A 109 13.32 7.48 7.67
CA GLY A 109 12.33 6.74 6.89
C GLY A 109 11.76 5.53 7.65
N GLN A 110 11.84 5.52 8.98
CA GLN A 110 11.22 4.49 9.83
C GLN A 110 9.93 5.01 10.44
N VAL A 111 8.98 4.13 10.74
CA VAL A 111 7.73 4.54 11.39
C VAL A 111 7.99 4.96 12.83
N ASP A 112 7.60 6.19 13.16
CA ASP A 112 7.52 6.71 14.52
C ASP A 112 6.25 6.13 15.18
N ILE A 113 6.41 4.98 15.84
CA ILE A 113 5.31 4.23 16.46
C ILE A 113 4.52 5.08 17.45
N GLU A 114 5.19 5.90 18.27
CA GLU A 114 4.52 6.67 19.31
C GLU A 114 3.72 7.84 18.74
N LYS A 115 4.24 8.55 17.74
CA LYS A 115 3.45 9.58 17.03
C LYS A 115 2.28 8.96 16.27
N SER A 116 2.54 7.88 15.55
CA SER A 116 1.50 7.19 14.78
C SER A 116 0.39 6.66 15.68
N LYS A 117 0.74 6.07 16.83
CA LYS A 117 -0.24 5.62 17.83
C LYS A 117 -1.14 6.76 18.31
N ARG A 118 -0.57 7.92 18.66
CA ARG A 118 -1.36 9.09 19.09
C ARG A 118 -2.27 9.59 17.97
N ALA A 119 -1.75 9.65 16.75
CA ALA A 119 -2.53 10.07 15.59
C ALA A 119 -3.71 9.11 15.33
N ILE A 120 -3.45 7.80 15.33
CA ILE A 120 -4.47 6.75 15.20
C ILE A 120 -5.55 6.89 16.28
N GLN A 121 -5.16 6.98 17.55
CA GLN A 121 -6.11 7.11 18.65
C GLN A 121 -6.95 8.40 18.59
N SER A 122 -6.38 9.48 18.03
CA SER A 122 -7.09 10.76 17.88
C SER A 122 -8.09 10.76 16.73
N HIS A 123 -7.81 10.05 15.63
CA HIS A 123 -8.68 10.02 14.44
C HIS A 123 -9.68 8.85 14.48
N ILE A 124 -9.20 7.69 14.88
CA ILE A 124 -9.95 6.42 15.01
C ILE A 124 -10.29 6.23 16.49
N GLY A 125 -11.25 7.01 16.96
CA GLY A 125 -11.79 6.86 18.32
C GLY A 125 -12.60 5.57 18.49
N GLU A 126 -13.10 5.35 19.71
CA GLU A 126 -13.95 4.19 20.03
C GLU A 126 -15.21 4.17 19.14
N ASN A 127 -15.58 2.96 18.67
CA ASN A 127 -16.81 2.66 17.91
C ASN A 127 -16.93 3.29 16.51
N LYS A 128 -15.85 3.81 15.92
CA LYS A 128 -15.85 4.20 14.51
C LYS A 128 -15.59 3.02 13.60
N LYS A 129 -16.35 2.93 12.52
CA LYS A 129 -16.07 2.04 11.39
C LYS A 129 -15.35 2.87 10.34
N ALA A 130 -14.07 2.55 10.11
CA ALA A 130 -13.23 3.32 9.22
C ALA A 130 -12.48 2.40 8.26
N VAL A 131 -12.18 2.93 7.07
CA VAL A 131 -11.27 2.34 6.10
C VAL A 131 -10.05 3.24 5.99
N VAL A 132 -8.89 2.64 6.14
CA VAL A 132 -7.59 3.30 6.05
C VAL A 132 -6.80 2.64 4.92
N PRO A 133 -6.26 3.39 3.95
CA PRO A 133 -5.39 2.83 2.93
C PRO A 133 -4.10 2.26 3.54
N GLY A 134 -3.59 1.18 2.96
CA GLY A 134 -2.30 0.62 3.35
C GLY A 134 -1.12 1.34 2.71
N PHE A 135 0.08 0.77 2.87
CA PHE A 135 1.27 1.04 2.05
C PHE A 135 1.97 2.41 2.17
N TYR A 136 1.37 3.42 2.77
CA TYR A 136 2.04 4.73 2.92
C TYR A 136 1.65 5.47 4.21
N GLY A 137 2.34 6.59 4.44
CA GLY A 137 2.10 7.56 5.50
C GLY A 137 2.66 8.92 5.12
N SER A 138 3.01 9.73 6.11
CA SER A 138 3.67 11.02 5.89
C SER A 138 4.94 11.21 6.71
N ASP A 139 5.86 12.02 6.21
CA ASP A 139 6.97 12.53 7.02
C ASP A 139 6.54 13.71 7.92
N LYS A 140 7.49 14.27 8.67
CA LYS A 140 7.26 15.43 9.55
C LYS A 140 6.79 16.70 8.83
N GLU A 141 6.95 16.79 7.51
CA GLU A 141 6.56 17.92 6.68
C GLU A 141 5.21 17.67 5.99
N GLY A 142 4.61 16.50 6.21
CA GLY A 142 3.34 16.09 5.61
C GLY A 142 3.49 15.53 4.20
N LYS A 143 4.72 15.29 3.72
CA LYS A 143 4.96 14.68 2.41
C LYS A 143 4.67 13.18 2.49
N ILE A 144 4.03 12.63 1.46
CA ILE A 144 3.75 11.20 1.36
C ILE A 144 5.05 10.41 1.32
N VAL A 145 5.13 9.37 2.14
CA VAL A 145 6.23 8.40 2.17
C VAL A 145 5.65 7.00 2.07
N THR A 146 6.20 6.19 1.17
CA THR A 146 5.76 4.80 0.96
C THR A 146 6.63 3.80 1.72
N PHE A 147 6.04 2.68 2.17
CA PHE A 147 6.82 1.56 2.69
C PHE A 147 7.61 0.89 1.57
N THR A 148 8.83 0.45 1.86
CA THR A 148 9.65 -0.28 0.88
C THR A 148 9.07 -1.66 0.56
N ARG A 149 8.48 -2.33 1.57
CA ARG A 149 7.81 -3.64 1.47
C ARG A 149 6.79 -3.84 2.60
N GLY A 150 5.75 -4.66 2.37
CA GLY A 150 4.82 -5.14 3.41
C GLY A 150 3.98 -4.05 4.08
N GLY A 151 3.86 -2.88 3.44
CA GLY A 151 3.32 -1.69 4.08
C GLY A 151 1.85 -1.82 4.50
N SER A 152 1.01 -2.51 3.72
CA SER A 152 -0.40 -2.70 4.08
C SER A 152 -0.57 -3.57 5.32
N ASP A 153 0.19 -4.67 5.43
CA ASP A 153 0.20 -5.52 6.62
C ASP A 153 0.72 -4.78 7.86
N TYR A 154 1.79 -3.99 7.69
CA TYR A 154 2.34 -3.15 8.76
C TYR A 154 1.32 -2.10 9.22
N THR A 155 0.65 -1.41 8.28
CA THR A 155 -0.40 -0.43 8.59
C THR A 155 -1.53 -1.07 9.41
N GLY A 156 -2.07 -2.21 8.98
CA GLY A 156 -3.12 -2.91 9.72
C GLY A 156 -2.68 -3.34 11.12
N SER A 157 -1.47 -3.89 11.22
CA SER A 157 -0.85 -4.29 12.48
C SER A 157 -0.62 -3.10 13.44
N LEU A 158 -0.14 -1.96 12.94
CA LEU A 158 0.08 -0.76 13.73
C LEU A 158 -1.24 -0.17 14.25
N ILE A 159 -2.29 -0.16 13.42
CA ILE A 159 -3.64 0.28 13.84
C ILE A 159 -4.17 -0.64 14.94
N ALA A 160 -4.08 -1.97 14.76
CA ALA A 160 -4.49 -2.92 15.78
C ALA A 160 -3.74 -2.72 17.11
N TYR A 161 -2.42 -2.53 17.03
CA TYR A 161 -1.58 -2.20 18.18
C TYR A 161 -1.99 -0.87 18.86
N ALA A 162 -2.23 0.19 18.08
CA ALA A 162 -2.55 1.51 18.60
C ALA A 162 -3.92 1.56 19.29
N LEU A 163 -4.88 0.78 18.81
CA LEU A 163 -6.25 0.70 19.33
C LEU A 163 -6.47 -0.40 20.37
N ASP A 164 -5.41 -1.08 20.82
CA ASP A 164 -5.52 -2.17 21.78
C ASP A 164 -6.51 -3.27 21.32
N SER A 165 -6.48 -3.56 20.02
CA SER A 165 -7.40 -4.51 19.39
C SER A 165 -7.20 -5.92 19.95
N LYS A 166 -8.30 -6.66 20.10
CA LYS A 166 -8.26 -8.07 20.56
C LYS A 166 -7.77 -9.01 19.46
N VAL A 167 -8.15 -8.70 18.22
CA VAL A 167 -7.88 -9.52 17.04
C VAL A 167 -7.46 -8.62 15.88
N TYR A 168 -6.45 -9.05 15.14
CA TYR A 168 -6.10 -8.54 13.81
C TYR A 168 -6.39 -9.63 12.78
N GLU A 169 -7.36 -9.40 11.90
CA GLU A 169 -7.67 -10.33 10.81
C GLU A 169 -6.94 -9.88 9.54
N ASN A 170 -6.09 -10.76 9.01
CA ASN A 170 -5.42 -10.58 7.74
C ASN A 170 -6.12 -11.46 6.70
N TRP A 171 -6.78 -10.79 5.75
CA TRP A 171 -7.56 -11.43 4.70
C TRP A 171 -6.71 -11.55 3.43
N THR A 172 -6.45 -12.78 3.01
CA THR A 172 -5.60 -13.15 1.88
C THR A 172 -6.37 -14.05 0.90
N ASP A 173 -5.68 -14.70 -0.05
CA ASP A 173 -6.24 -15.63 -1.03
C ASP A 173 -6.00 -17.12 -0.69
N VAL A 174 -5.35 -17.40 0.44
CA VAL A 174 -5.07 -18.75 0.96
C VAL A 174 -5.82 -19.06 2.26
N ASN A 175 -6.10 -20.35 2.51
CA ASN A 175 -6.80 -20.85 3.72
C ASN A 175 -5.89 -20.88 4.97
N GLY A 176 -5.14 -19.81 5.22
CA GLY A 176 -4.15 -19.76 6.29
C GLY A 176 -2.77 -20.24 5.89
N ILE A 177 -1.95 -20.55 6.89
CA ILE A 177 -0.58 -21.04 6.74
C ILE A 177 -0.62 -22.56 6.58
N MET A 178 0.05 -23.06 5.56
CA MET A 178 0.08 -24.48 5.23
C MET A 178 1.33 -25.15 5.82
N THR A 179 1.27 -26.45 6.13
CA THR A 179 2.42 -27.24 6.58
C THR A 179 3.56 -27.32 5.57
N SER A 180 3.26 -27.13 4.29
CA SER A 180 4.14 -27.22 3.14
C SER A 180 3.53 -26.45 1.95
N ASP A 181 4.30 -26.18 0.89
CA ASP A 181 3.77 -25.54 -0.32
C ASP A 181 2.74 -26.46 -1.02
N PRO A 182 1.44 -26.09 -1.05
CA PRO A 182 0.40 -26.95 -1.60
C PRO A 182 0.54 -27.20 -3.11
N ASN A 183 1.32 -26.38 -3.83
CA ASN A 183 1.61 -26.61 -5.24
C ASN A 183 2.63 -27.73 -5.46
N ARG A 184 3.39 -28.08 -4.42
CA ARG A 184 4.44 -29.12 -4.45
C ARG A 184 4.05 -30.36 -3.65
N ASP A 185 3.24 -30.17 -2.62
CA ASP A 185 2.79 -31.21 -1.71
C ASP A 185 1.25 -31.25 -1.66
N PRO A 186 0.61 -32.22 -2.33
CA PRO A 186 -0.84 -32.39 -2.30
C PRO A 186 -1.41 -32.72 -0.91
N ASP A 187 -0.58 -33.20 0.02
CA ASP A 187 -0.97 -33.53 1.39
C ASP A 187 -0.80 -32.34 2.35
N ALA A 188 -0.44 -31.15 1.85
CA ALA A 188 -0.31 -29.94 2.64
C ALA A 188 -1.62 -29.60 3.36
N LYS A 189 -1.54 -29.36 4.67
CA LYS A 189 -2.70 -29.03 5.52
C LYS A 189 -2.57 -27.62 6.06
N THR A 190 -3.71 -26.96 6.25
CA THR A 190 -3.77 -25.73 7.04
C THR A 190 -3.35 -26.02 8.47
N ILE A 191 -2.50 -25.16 9.02
CA ILE A 191 -2.14 -25.15 10.42
C ILE A 191 -3.21 -24.33 11.16
N ASP A 192 -3.92 -24.97 12.10
CA ASP A 192 -5.02 -24.31 12.81
C ASP A 192 -4.52 -23.20 13.76
N LYS A 193 -3.39 -23.44 14.44
CA LYS A 193 -2.85 -22.55 15.48
C LYS A 193 -1.33 -22.54 15.47
N LEU A 194 -0.78 -21.34 15.68
CA LEU A 194 0.65 -21.10 15.83
C LEU A 194 0.90 -20.10 16.97
N SER A 195 2.00 -20.26 17.67
CA SER A 195 2.59 -19.21 18.49
C SER A 195 3.27 -18.17 17.61
N TYR A 196 3.55 -16.99 18.16
CA TYR A 196 4.36 -16.00 17.47
C TYR A 196 5.78 -16.50 17.18
N THR A 197 6.31 -17.39 18.02
CA THR A 197 7.63 -17.97 17.85
C THR A 197 7.67 -18.93 16.67
N GLU A 198 6.71 -19.86 16.57
CA GLU A 198 6.62 -20.80 15.45
C GLU A 198 6.38 -20.07 14.12
N LEU A 199 5.56 -19.00 14.12
CA LEU A 199 5.38 -18.17 12.93
C LEU A 199 6.70 -17.56 12.44
N LYS A 200 7.53 -17.06 13.36
CA LYS A 200 8.84 -16.48 13.01
C LYS A 200 9.79 -17.53 12.43
N GLU A 201 9.78 -18.75 12.96
CA GLU A 201 10.57 -19.85 12.43
C GLU A 201 10.16 -20.16 10.98
N ILE A 202 8.85 -20.27 10.71
CA ILE A 202 8.31 -20.50 9.38
C ILE A 202 8.70 -19.38 8.39
N ILE A 203 8.62 -18.12 8.81
CA ILE A 203 9.06 -16.96 7.99
C ILE A 203 10.57 -17.04 7.71
N GLY A 204 11.37 -17.36 8.73
CA GLY A 204 12.82 -17.48 8.63
C GLY A 204 13.30 -18.58 7.69
N GLU A 205 12.52 -19.65 7.55
CA GLU A 205 12.79 -20.75 6.61
C GLU A 205 12.41 -20.43 5.15
N GLY A 206 11.93 -19.21 4.89
CA GLY A 206 11.66 -18.74 3.53
C GLY A 206 10.24 -18.98 3.06
N ALA A 207 9.30 -19.27 3.97
CA ALA A 207 7.88 -19.18 3.64
C ALA A 207 7.56 -17.73 3.25
N GLN A 208 7.27 -17.48 1.97
CA GLN A 208 7.04 -16.15 1.40
C GLN A 208 5.77 -15.44 1.90
N VAL A 209 5.12 -15.97 2.94
CA VAL A 209 3.77 -15.58 3.32
C VAL A 209 3.76 -14.31 4.17
N TYR A 210 4.84 -13.98 4.91
CA TYR A 210 4.87 -12.79 5.78
C TYR A 210 6.24 -12.12 5.87
N GLN A 211 6.23 -10.82 6.18
CA GLN A 211 7.40 -10.04 6.57
C GLN A 211 7.40 -9.89 8.09
N GLU A 212 8.47 -10.34 8.76
CA GLU A 212 8.56 -10.32 10.22
C GLU A 212 8.27 -8.92 10.80
N ASP A 213 8.74 -7.87 10.13
CA ASP A 213 8.54 -6.49 10.57
C ASP A 213 7.07 -6.06 10.56
N ALA A 214 6.26 -6.57 9.62
CA ALA A 214 4.85 -6.21 9.45
C ALA A 214 3.98 -6.65 10.63
N ILE A 215 4.28 -7.79 11.25
CA ILE A 215 3.53 -8.32 12.40
C ILE A 215 4.13 -7.89 13.75
N SER A 216 5.26 -7.18 13.74
CA SER A 216 5.94 -6.79 14.97
C SER A 216 5.11 -5.90 15.92
N PRO A 217 4.24 -4.97 15.46
CA PRO A 217 3.37 -4.22 16.36
C PRO A 217 2.39 -5.11 17.14
N VAL A 218 1.64 -5.99 16.47
CA VAL A 218 0.66 -6.87 17.12
C VAL A 218 1.31 -7.90 18.06
N ALA A 219 2.50 -8.41 17.69
CA ALA A 219 3.28 -9.32 18.53
C ALA A 219 3.66 -8.70 19.89
N LYS A 220 4.02 -7.40 19.92
CA LYS A 220 4.39 -6.70 21.17
C LYS A 220 3.29 -6.66 22.23
N LYS A 221 2.02 -6.82 21.83
CA LYS A 221 0.85 -6.80 22.72
C LYS A 221 0.14 -8.16 22.81
N ASN A 222 0.70 -9.22 22.22
CA ASN A 222 0.05 -10.53 22.09
C ASN A 222 -1.38 -10.43 21.52
N ILE A 223 -1.58 -9.52 20.57
CA ILE A 223 -2.85 -9.40 19.86
C ILE A 223 -3.03 -10.67 19.03
N THR A 224 -4.22 -11.26 19.01
CA THR A 224 -4.44 -12.49 18.22
C THR A 224 -4.47 -12.15 16.73
N ILE A 225 -3.67 -12.81 15.89
CA ILE A 225 -3.79 -12.69 14.44
C ILE A 225 -4.65 -13.84 13.91
N LYS A 226 -5.52 -13.57 12.95
CA LYS A 226 -6.13 -14.62 12.12
C LYS A 226 -5.75 -14.43 10.67
N ILE A 227 -5.26 -15.48 10.03
CA ILE A 227 -5.03 -15.51 8.59
C ILE A 227 -6.23 -16.19 7.94
N LEU A 228 -6.98 -15.44 7.13
CA LEU A 228 -8.27 -15.84 6.57
C LEU A 228 -8.29 -15.73 5.05
N ASN A 229 -9.18 -16.48 4.39
CA ASN A 229 -9.30 -16.48 2.93
C ASN A 229 -10.52 -15.70 2.45
N THR A 230 -10.28 -14.66 1.66
CA THR A 230 -11.34 -13.83 1.06
C THR A 230 -12.25 -14.64 0.12
N ASN A 231 -11.68 -15.64 -0.58
CA ASN A 231 -12.41 -16.50 -1.51
C ASN A 231 -13.07 -17.71 -0.82
N ASN A 232 -12.80 -17.93 0.47
CA ASN A 232 -13.38 -19.01 1.26
C ASN A 232 -13.60 -18.54 2.71
N PRO A 233 -14.54 -17.61 2.93
CA PRO A 233 -14.68 -16.89 4.21
C PRO A 233 -15.16 -17.78 5.37
N GLU A 234 -15.76 -18.93 5.07
CA GLU A 234 -16.18 -19.92 6.08
C GLU A 234 -15.01 -20.77 6.60
N ASN A 235 -13.84 -20.70 5.96
CA ASN A 235 -12.66 -21.40 6.43
C ASN A 235 -12.12 -20.76 7.71
N HIS A 236 -11.74 -21.58 8.70
CA HIS A 236 -11.24 -21.10 9.98
C HIS A 236 -9.81 -20.54 9.93
N GLY A 237 -9.08 -20.83 8.86
CA GLY A 237 -7.74 -20.31 8.61
C GLY A 237 -6.72 -20.70 9.68
N THR A 238 -5.78 -19.80 9.96
CA THR A 238 -4.75 -19.99 10.99
C THR A 238 -4.85 -18.91 12.05
N ILE A 239 -4.83 -19.31 13.32
CA ILE A 239 -4.82 -18.39 14.46
C ILE A 239 -3.40 -18.30 15.02
N ILE A 240 -2.84 -17.09 15.11
CA ILE A 240 -1.53 -16.84 15.73
C ILE A 240 -1.73 -16.18 17.08
N LYS A 241 -1.26 -16.83 18.15
CA LYS A 241 -1.40 -16.36 19.53
C LYS A 241 -0.46 -17.10 20.49
N ASP A 242 0.04 -16.39 21.50
CA ASP A 242 0.71 -16.95 22.70
C ASP A 242 -0.23 -17.11 23.90
#